data_AF-A0A2G2YND6-F1
#
_entry.id   AF-A0A2G2YND6-F1
#
_cell.length_a   1.000
_cell.length_b   1.000
_cell.length_c   1.000
_cell.angle_alpha   90.00
_cell.angle_beta   90.00
_cell.angle_gamma   90.00
#
_symmetry.space_group_name_H-M   'P 1'
#
loop_
_entity.id
_entity.type
_entity.pdbx_description
1 polymer ?
#
loop_
_entity_poly.entity_id
_entity_poly.type
_entity_poly.pdbx_seq_one_letter_code
_entity_poly.pdbx_strand_id
1 'polypeptide(L)'
;MDRLLTLEPSNVVTIRLEPGHKCSGEVTLRNVMYTMPVAFRLQPVNKTRYAIRPQSGIISPLTTITLEIIYHLPPNTTLPNTFPHSDDSFLLHSVVAPGAAINNMATSPTLLDMVPIDWFTTKKKQVFIDSAIKIMFVGSPVLCYLVKRGYMDEIREVLEKSDPNCKPADSVDSEGKTLLHLAISQSRPDLVQLLLEFGPNIEAHSRSCSSPLEAASALGESLIVELLLAKKAKTERTQYSTSGPIHLAAGNGHLEVVKLLLLNGADVNALTKDGNAALHIAVEEGRRDCARVLLANGARADVRNAENGDTPLHIAAGLGDEHMVRVLIQKGADKNVRNKYGKTAYDVAAENGHNKLFDALRLGDNLCVAARKGDVRTIQRLLENGASINGRDQHGWTALHRASLKGRIEVVKALIENGIDINAKDDEGYTALHCAVEAGHVDVAELLVKKGADIDSRTNKGVSPLRIAESLKYSGLIRVLMQGNGAKELGGTKLETNFVKLYGKMAKDVEIGSVKKRSHVNKSSRVRRSSFDRTIPLAC
;
A
#
# COMPACT_ATOMS: atom_id res chain seq x y z
N MET A 1 53.99 29.13 -24.82
CA MET A 1 54.57 29.96 -23.74
C MET A 1 54.46 29.16 -22.48
N ASP A 2 55.59 28.67 -22.00
CA ASP A 2 55.65 27.64 -20.98
C ASP A 2 55.21 28.21 -19.64
N ARG A 3 54.14 27.64 -19.06
CA ARG A 3 53.69 28.03 -17.72
C ARG A 3 54.78 27.61 -16.73
N LEU A 4 55.28 28.56 -15.94
CA LEU A 4 56.28 28.27 -14.90
C LEU A 4 55.71 27.35 -13.79
N LEU A 5 54.40 27.44 -13.57
CA LEU A 5 53.67 26.66 -12.59
C LEU A 5 52.50 25.92 -13.24
N THR A 6 52.29 24.67 -12.86
CA THR A 6 51.09 23.90 -13.20
C THR A 6 50.23 23.68 -11.95
N LEU A 7 48.90 23.75 -12.15
CA LEU A 7 47.91 23.48 -11.11
C LEU A 7 47.59 21.98 -11.13
N GLU A 8 47.80 21.29 -10.01
CA GLU A 8 47.44 19.88 -9.85
C GLU A 8 46.41 19.75 -8.70
N PRO A 9 45.37 18.90 -8.82
CA PRO A 9 45.03 18.03 -9.95
C PRO A 9 44.20 18.73 -11.07
N SER A 10 43.62 19.90 -10.80
CA SER A 10 42.80 20.66 -11.76
C SER A 10 42.89 22.16 -11.47
N ASN A 11 42.43 22.98 -12.42
CA ASN A 11 42.29 24.43 -12.23
C ASN A 11 41.00 24.82 -11.47
N VAL A 12 40.17 23.86 -11.08
CA VAL A 12 38.97 24.06 -10.26
C VAL A 12 39.28 23.70 -8.81
N VAL A 13 39.07 24.66 -7.90
CA VAL A 13 39.23 24.50 -6.45
C VAL A 13 37.86 24.31 -5.83
N THR A 14 37.65 23.16 -5.19
CA THR A 14 36.42 22.85 -4.47
C THR A 14 36.48 23.42 -3.07
N ILE A 15 35.63 24.40 -2.76
CA ILE A 15 35.49 24.96 -1.41
C ILE A 15 34.30 24.32 -0.72
N ARG A 16 34.55 23.75 0.46
CA ARG A 16 33.50 23.10 1.25
C ARG A 16 32.69 24.11 2.04
N LEU A 17 31.37 24.00 1.92
CA LEU A 17 30.40 24.79 2.67
C LEU A 17 29.65 23.86 3.63
N GLU A 18 30.12 23.78 4.86
CA GLU A 18 29.42 23.10 5.96
C GLU A 18 29.15 24.08 7.10
N PRO A 19 27.96 24.02 7.72
CA PRO A 19 27.64 24.87 8.86
C PRO A 19 28.60 24.59 10.02
N GLY A 20 29.32 25.61 10.48
CA GLY A 20 30.23 25.54 11.63
C GLY A 20 31.68 25.13 11.33
N HIS A 21 32.00 24.75 10.09
CA HIS A 21 33.37 24.43 9.66
C HIS A 21 33.98 25.60 8.88
N LYS A 22 35.32 25.67 8.89
CA LYS A 22 36.05 26.63 8.05
C LYS A 22 35.79 26.28 6.59
N CYS A 23 35.24 27.23 5.84
CA CYS A 23 35.03 27.08 4.41
C CYS A 23 36.36 27.22 3.69
N SER A 24 37.10 26.13 3.52
CA SER A 24 38.35 26.13 2.77
C SER A 24 38.38 25.08 1.67
N GLY A 25 39.25 25.33 0.69
CA GLY A 25 39.61 24.40 -0.38
C GLY A 25 41.11 24.45 -0.61
N GLU A 26 41.68 23.37 -1.12
CA GLU A 26 43.11 23.25 -1.34
C GLU A 26 43.43 23.21 -2.83
N VAL A 27 44.55 23.84 -3.21
CA VAL A 27 45.09 23.78 -4.57
C VAL A 27 46.59 23.58 -4.51
N THR A 28 47.13 22.69 -5.34
CA THR A 28 48.57 22.44 -5.37
C THR A 28 49.21 23.10 -6.58
N LEU A 29 50.27 23.87 -6.32
CA LEU A 29 51.10 24.47 -7.36
C LEU A 29 52.37 23.65 -7.51
N ARG A 30 52.65 23.22 -8.73
CA ARG A 30 53.87 22.49 -9.08
C ARG A 30 54.80 23.35 -9.92
N ASN A 31 56.08 23.38 -9.55
CA ASN A 31 57.10 24.01 -10.36
C ASN A 31 57.52 23.08 -11.51
N VAL A 32 57.36 23.56 -12.76
CA VAL A 32 57.69 22.81 -13.99
C VAL A 32 59.17 22.96 -14.35
N MET A 33 59.87 23.95 -13.77
CA MET A 33 61.28 24.21 -14.05
C MET A 33 62.18 23.17 -13.40
N TYR A 34 63.09 22.58 -14.18
CA TYR A 34 64.04 21.56 -13.73
C TYR A 34 65.20 22.11 -12.90
N THR A 35 65.62 23.35 -13.16
CA THR A 35 66.88 23.90 -12.64
C THR A 35 66.72 25.17 -11.82
N MET A 36 65.53 25.80 -11.83
CA MET A 36 65.33 27.11 -11.20
C MET A 36 64.13 27.13 -10.26
N PRO A 37 64.25 27.70 -9.05
CA PRO A 37 63.11 27.91 -8.17
C PRO A 37 62.23 29.06 -8.71
N VAL A 38 60.92 28.93 -8.48
CA VAL A 38 59.91 29.89 -8.94
C VAL A 38 59.25 30.53 -7.73
N ALA A 39 59.26 31.85 -7.67
CA ALA A 39 58.47 32.61 -6.71
C ALA A 39 57.05 32.79 -7.23
N PHE A 40 56.06 32.59 -6.36
CA PHE A 40 54.66 32.77 -6.70
C PHE A 40 53.98 33.75 -5.75
N ARG A 41 52.91 34.38 -6.24
CA ARG A 41 52.00 35.20 -5.44
C ARG A 41 50.59 35.04 -5.97
N LEU A 42 49.70 34.54 -5.12
CA LEU A 42 48.30 34.36 -5.45
C LEU A 42 47.46 35.47 -4.81
N GLN A 43 46.72 36.23 -5.61
CA GLN A 43 45.85 37.30 -5.12
C GLN A 43 44.42 37.11 -5.62
N PRO A 44 43.42 37.04 -4.71
CA PRO A 44 42.03 37.13 -5.12
C PRO A 44 41.73 38.56 -5.54
N VAL A 45 40.96 38.74 -6.61
CA VAL A 45 40.48 40.07 -7.02
C VAL A 45 39.58 40.65 -5.92
N ASN A 46 38.81 39.81 -5.22
CA ASN A 46 37.98 40.22 -4.10
C ASN A 46 38.53 39.77 -2.74
N LYS A 47 39.41 40.60 -2.15
CA LYS A 47 40.10 40.31 -0.89
C LYS A 47 39.21 40.24 0.35
N THR A 48 37.98 40.75 0.29
CA THR A 48 37.05 40.70 1.42
C THR A 48 36.39 39.33 1.54
N ARG A 49 36.31 38.57 0.45
CA ARG A 49 35.65 37.26 0.39
C ARG A 49 36.58 36.08 0.48
N TYR A 50 37.86 36.23 0.12
CA TYR A 50 38.84 35.14 0.13
C TYR A 50 40.13 35.52 0.85
N ALA A 51 40.63 34.61 1.68
CA ALA A 51 41.97 34.63 2.25
C ALA A 51 42.76 33.42 1.73
N ILE A 52 44.05 33.58 1.50
CA ILE A 52 44.91 32.53 0.91
C ILE A 52 46.10 32.30 1.84
N ARG A 53 46.38 31.03 2.14
CA ARG A 53 47.51 30.63 2.99
C ARG A 53 48.29 29.48 2.35
N PRO A 54 49.59 29.66 2.03
CA PRO A 54 50.34 30.92 2.00
C PRO A 54 49.97 31.81 0.80
N GLN A 55 50.02 33.15 0.96
CA GLN A 55 49.71 34.09 -0.12
C GLN A 55 50.85 34.21 -1.16
N SER A 56 52.09 34.01 -0.72
CA SER A 56 53.28 34.01 -1.56
C SER A 56 54.29 32.99 -1.07
N GLY A 57 55.24 32.63 -1.90
CA GLY A 57 56.29 31.69 -1.50
C GLY A 57 57.25 31.38 -2.65
N ILE A 58 58.24 30.55 -2.36
CA ILE A 58 59.23 30.09 -3.32
C ILE A 58 59.13 28.57 -3.41
N ILE A 59 58.98 28.06 -4.63
CA ILE A 59 58.85 26.64 -4.93
C ILE A 59 60.15 26.16 -5.56
N SER A 60 60.80 25.19 -4.94
CA SER A 60 62.02 24.56 -5.44
C SER A 60 61.77 23.85 -6.78
N PRO A 61 62.80 23.62 -7.61
CA PRO A 61 62.65 22.90 -8.88
C PRO A 61 61.95 21.55 -8.69
N LEU A 62 60.96 21.24 -9.54
CA LEU A 62 60.17 20.00 -9.52
C LEU A 62 59.39 19.70 -8.22
N THR A 63 59.30 20.66 -7.28
CA THR A 63 58.54 20.50 -6.04
C THR A 63 57.13 21.08 -6.15
N THR A 64 56.28 20.70 -5.20
CA THR A 64 54.90 21.16 -5.08
C THR A 64 54.70 21.91 -3.77
N ILE A 65 53.81 22.90 -3.77
CA ILE A 65 53.31 23.54 -2.55
C ILE A 65 51.78 23.51 -2.57
N THR A 66 51.18 23.24 -1.42
CA THR A 66 49.72 23.29 -1.25
C THR A 66 49.32 24.66 -0.72
N LEU A 67 48.30 25.26 -1.32
CA LEU A 67 47.70 26.51 -0.91
C LEU A 67 46.29 26.23 -0.40
N GLU A 68 45.97 26.77 0.78
CA GLU A 68 44.63 26.79 1.34
C GLU A 68 43.93 28.10 0.93
N ILE A 69 42.83 28.00 0.18
CA ILE A 69 41.92 29.11 -0.13
C ILE A 69 40.77 29.05 0.86
N ILE A 70 40.65 30.08 1.69
CA ILE A 70 39.61 30.22 2.71
C ILE A 70 38.57 31.21 2.20
N TYR A 71 37.32 30.79 2.15
CA TYR A 71 36.18 31.63 1.82
C TYR A 71 35.52 32.17 3.10
N HIS A 72 35.31 33.49 3.15
CA HIS A 72 34.59 34.15 4.22
C HIS A 72 33.12 34.30 3.83
N LEU A 73 32.26 33.49 4.45
CA LEU A 73 30.82 33.62 4.25
C LEU A 73 30.30 34.93 4.86
N PRO A 74 29.42 35.68 4.17
CA PRO A 74 28.74 36.83 4.76
C PRO A 74 27.96 36.42 6.01
N PRO A 75 27.98 37.22 7.10
CA PRO A 75 27.23 36.92 8.30
C PRO A 75 25.73 36.80 7.96
N ASN A 76 25.08 35.75 8.49
CA ASN A 76 23.65 35.40 8.28
C ASN A 76 23.28 34.74 6.95
N THR A 77 24.24 34.34 6.12
CA THR A 77 23.95 33.55 4.91
C THR A 77 24.49 32.13 5.06
N THR A 78 23.85 31.16 4.41
CA THR A 78 24.30 29.76 4.34
C THR A 78 24.77 29.38 2.93
N LEU A 79 24.62 30.30 1.97
CA LEU A 79 24.96 30.12 0.56
C LEU A 79 25.71 31.34 0.02
N PRO A 80 26.67 31.17 -0.90
CA PRO A 80 27.32 32.26 -1.62
C PRO A 80 26.35 33.00 -2.55
N ASN A 81 26.72 34.20 -3.01
CA ASN A 81 25.89 34.99 -3.93
C ASN A 81 25.82 34.39 -5.34
N THR A 82 26.87 33.69 -5.76
CA THR A 82 26.94 32.94 -7.03
C THR A 82 27.47 31.54 -6.75
N PHE A 83 26.71 30.53 -7.15
CA PHE A 83 27.00 29.11 -6.94
C PHE A 83 26.25 28.30 -8.01
N PRO A 84 26.74 27.12 -8.42
CA PRO A 84 27.88 26.35 -7.87
C PRO A 84 29.27 26.91 -8.22
N HIS A 85 29.40 27.61 -9.35
CA HIS A 85 30.66 28.24 -9.77
C HIS A 85 30.71 29.70 -9.30
N SER A 86 31.88 30.15 -8.81
CA SER A 86 32.11 31.55 -8.50
C SER A 86 32.54 32.32 -9.75
N ASP A 87 32.06 33.55 -9.91
CA ASP A 87 32.59 34.50 -10.93
C ASP A 87 33.88 35.20 -10.47
N ASP A 88 34.36 34.90 -9.27
CA ASP A 88 35.55 35.51 -8.70
C ASP A 88 36.81 35.00 -9.41
N SER A 89 37.67 35.94 -9.82
CA SER A 89 38.95 35.64 -10.47
C SER A 89 40.12 35.74 -9.50
N PHE A 90 41.11 34.90 -9.73
CA PHE A 90 42.36 34.85 -8.98
C PHE A 90 43.50 35.18 -9.93
N LEU A 91 44.45 36.00 -9.47
CA LEU A 91 45.64 36.35 -10.23
C LEU A 91 46.84 35.64 -9.61
N LEU A 92 47.35 34.62 -10.30
CA LEU A 92 48.57 33.92 -9.95
C LEU A 92 49.74 34.58 -10.69
N HIS A 93 50.56 35.33 -9.95
CA HIS A 93 51.80 35.88 -10.47
C HIS A 93 52.94 34.89 -10.20
N SER A 94 53.74 34.59 -11.22
CA SER A 94 54.91 33.73 -11.10
C SER A 94 56.14 34.35 -11.75
N VAL A 95 57.29 34.21 -11.09
CA VAL A 95 58.57 34.80 -11.50
C VAL A 95 59.70 33.83 -11.17
N VAL A 96 60.65 33.68 -12.09
CA VAL A 96 61.85 32.88 -11.84
C VAL A 96 62.76 33.60 -10.84
N ALA A 97 63.22 32.90 -9.80
CA ALA A 97 64.00 33.46 -8.70
C ALA A 97 65.41 32.83 -8.59
N PRO A 98 66.34 33.10 -9.52
CA PRO A 98 67.70 32.59 -9.42
C PRO A 98 68.37 33.05 -8.13
N GLY A 99 68.82 32.11 -7.28
CA GLY A 99 69.62 32.39 -6.09
C GLY A 99 68.88 32.49 -4.75
N ALA A 100 67.57 32.21 -4.69
CA ALA A 100 66.86 32.12 -3.41
C ALA A 100 67.19 30.81 -2.68
N ALA A 101 67.87 30.89 -1.53
CA ALA A 101 68.16 29.73 -0.68
C ALA A 101 66.91 29.32 0.12
N ILE A 102 66.48 28.06 -0.05
CA ILE A 102 65.36 27.47 0.68
C ILE A 102 65.87 27.05 2.07
N ASN A 103 65.69 27.88 3.09
CA ASN A 103 65.95 27.46 4.46
C ASN A 103 64.78 26.60 4.97
N ASN A 104 65.04 25.30 5.07
CA ASN A 104 64.28 24.22 5.70
C ASN A 104 62.86 24.55 6.21
N MET A 105 61.89 24.09 5.43
CA MET A 105 60.52 23.78 5.83
C MET A 105 60.51 22.78 7.02
N ALA A 106 60.27 23.27 8.24
CA ALA A 106 59.77 22.43 9.34
C ALA A 106 59.26 23.20 10.56
N THR A 107 59.67 24.45 10.81
CA THR A 107 59.40 25.09 12.11
C THR A 107 59.13 26.59 11.98
N SER A 108 57.93 26.94 11.52
CA SER A 108 57.07 28.02 12.03
C SER A 108 56.18 28.57 10.89
N PRO A 109 54.88 28.79 11.13
CA PRO A 109 53.94 29.21 10.08
C PRO A 109 54.02 30.70 9.73
N THR A 110 54.91 31.45 10.39
CA THR A 110 54.92 32.92 10.42
C THR A 110 55.95 33.57 9.48
N LEU A 111 56.76 32.79 8.76
CA LEU A 111 57.79 33.28 7.82
C LEU A 111 57.40 33.16 6.33
N LEU A 112 56.18 32.68 6.04
CA LEU A 112 55.67 32.45 4.68
C LEU A 112 55.41 33.72 3.84
N ASP A 113 55.59 34.91 4.41
CA ASP A 113 55.30 36.20 3.76
C ASP A 113 56.54 36.93 3.18
N MET A 114 57.72 36.29 3.14
CA MET A 114 58.99 36.97 2.82
C MET A 114 59.36 37.05 1.33
N VAL A 115 58.41 37.09 0.39
CA VAL A 115 58.73 37.44 -1.01
C VAL A 115 58.51 38.95 -1.22
N PRO A 116 59.56 39.74 -1.54
CA PRO A 116 59.42 41.18 -1.75
C PRO A 116 58.44 41.50 -2.89
N ILE A 117 57.53 42.45 -2.63
CA ILE A 117 56.50 42.88 -3.59
C ILE A 117 57.12 43.34 -4.93
N ASP A 118 58.32 43.92 -4.87
CA ASP A 118 59.06 44.44 -6.03
C ASP A 118 59.42 43.35 -7.06
N TRP A 119 59.49 42.08 -6.66
CA TRP A 119 59.78 40.96 -7.57
C TRP A 119 58.69 40.71 -8.60
N PHE A 120 57.45 41.13 -8.31
CA PHE A 120 56.30 40.96 -9.19
C PHE A 120 56.01 42.21 -10.05
N THR A 121 56.96 43.16 -10.12
CA THR A 121 56.84 44.36 -10.96
C THR A 121 57.52 44.15 -12.32
N THR A 122 56.87 44.59 -13.40
CA THR A 122 57.33 44.40 -14.80
C THR A 122 58.60 45.16 -15.16
N LYS A 123 59.14 45.97 -14.24
CA LYS A 123 60.28 46.86 -14.51
C LYS A 123 61.63 46.13 -14.54
N LYS A 124 61.74 44.89 -14.03
CA LYS A 124 63.02 44.15 -13.96
C LYS A 124 62.97 42.65 -14.30
N LYS A 125 61.80 41.99 -14.33
CA LYS A 125 61.66 40.53 -14.57
C LYS A 125 60.41 40.21 -15.39
N GLN A 126 60.43 39.13 -16.17
CA GLN A 126 59.25 38.61 -16.87
C GLN A 126 58.32 37.95 -15.84
N VAL A 127 57.16 38.57 -15.60
CA VAL A 127 56.13 38.08 -14.70
C VAL A 127 55.07 37.36 -15.52
N PHE A 128 54.82 36.10 -15.20
CA PHE A 128 53.74 35.34 -15.82
C PHE A 128 52.50 35.44 -14.94
N ILE A 129 51.38 35.84 -15.54
CA ILE A 129 50.09 36.00 -14.86
C ILE A 129 49.16 34.92 -15.39
N ASP A 130 48.66 34.07 -14.50
CA ASP A 130 47.62 33.08 -14.80
C ASP A 130 46.34 33.44 -14.03
N SER A 131 45.19 33.31 -14.70
CA SER A 131 43.86 33.53 -14.13
C SER A 131 42.97 32.28 -14.18
N ALA A 132 43.56 31.12 -14.43
CA ALA A 132 42.81 29.88 -14.67
C ALA A 132 42.14 29.27 -13.43
N ILE A 133 42.43 29.75 -12.21
CA ILE A 133 41.84 29.21 -10.98
C ILE A 133 40.37 29.60 -10.90
N LYS A 134 39.49 28.60 -10.93
CA LYS A 134 38.04 28.72 -10.74
C LYS A 134 37.66 28.09 -9.40
N ILE A 135 36.70 28.68 -8.71
CA ILE A 135 36.16 28.09 -7.48
C ILE A 135 34.81 27.45 -7.75
N MET A 136 34.64 26.25 -7.21
CA MET A 136 33.36 25.56 -7.14
C MET A 136 33.00 25.35 -5.67
N PHE A 137 31.78 25.72 -5.31
CA PHE A 137 31.26 25.50 -3.96
C PHE A 137 30.62 24.12 -3.88
N VAL A 138 31.07 23.33 -2.90
CA VAL A 138 30.61 21.97 -2.64
C VAL A 138 30.11 21.91 -1.20
N GLY A 139 29.01 21.22 -0.92
CA GLY A 139 28.54 21.03 0.45
C GLY A 139 27.06 20.70 0.54
N SER A 140 26.60 20.32 1.74
CA SER A 140 25.20 19.97 1.95
C SER A 140 24.21 21.09 1.60
N PRO A 141 24.45 22.38 1.90
CA PRO A 141 23.50 23.44 1.57
C PRO A 141 23.40 23.68 0.06
N VAL A 142 24.54 23.58 -0.65
CA VAL A 142 24.62 23.74 -2.10
C VAL A 142 23.87 22.61 -2.79
N LEU A 143 24.17 21.36 -2.45
CA LEU A 143 23.50 20.18 -3.00
C LEU A 143 21.99 20.22 -2.74
N CYS A 144 21.56 20.58 -1.53
CA CYS A 144 20.14 20.70 -1.21
C CYS A 144 19.44 21.76 -2.06
N TYR A 145 20.09 22.90 -2.33
CA TYR A 145 19.53 23.93 -3.19
C TYR A 145 19.46 23.49 -4.65
N LEU A 146 20.53 22.88 -5.16
CA LEU A 146 20.59 22.38 -6.53
C LEU A 146 19.52 21.32 -6.79
N VAL A 147 19.33 20.40 -5.84
CA VAL A 147 18.24 19.40 -5.89
C VAL A 147 16.88 20.08 -5.81
N LYS A 148 16.69 21.13 -4.99
CA LYS A 148 15.43 21.91 -4.94
C LYS A 148 15.10 22.61 -6.26
N ARG A 149 16.11 22.99 -7.05
CA ARG A 149 15.95 23.63 -8.36
C ARG A 149 15.93 22.65 -9.54
N GLY A 150 16.45 21.44 -9.35
CA GLY A 150 16.49 20.39 -10.36
C GLY A 150 17.62 20.52 -11.40
N TYR A 151 18.72 21.21 -11.07
CA TYR A 151 19.85 21.37 -11.99
C TYR A 151 20.74 20.11 -12.05
N MET A 152 20.37 19.16 -12.92
CA MET A 152 21.01 17.83 -12.95
C MET A 152 22.51 17.85 -13.25
N ASP A 153 22.94 18.65 -14.23
CA ASP A 153 24.35 18.70 -14.64
C ASP A 153 25.23 19.25 -13.52
N GLU A 154 24.77 20.30 -12.84
CA GLU A 154 25.45 20.89 -11.68
C GLU A 154 25.47 19.94 -10.48
N ILE A 155 24.39 19.19 -10.24
CA ILE A 155 24.34 18.17 -9.19
C ILE A 155 25.38 17.07 -9.46
N ARG A 156 25.44 16.56 -10.69
CA ARG A 156 26.43 15.54 -11.09
C ARG A 156 27.85 16.08 -10.91
N GLU A 157 28.12 17.29 -11.37
CA GLU A 157 29.44 17.91 -11.26
C GLU A 157 29.87 18.06 -9.79
N VAL A 158 28.98 18.56 -8.91
CA VAL A 158 29.26 18.71 -7.48
C VAL A 158 29.44 17.35 -6.79
N LEU A 159 28.70 16.31 -7.20
CA LEU A 159 28.83 14.94 -6.66
C LEU A 159 30.11 14.23 -7.14
N GLU A 160 30.56 14.46 -8.38
CA GLU A 160 31.82 13.90 -8.90
C GLU A 160 33.06 14.58 -8.30
N LYS A 161 32.96 15.89 -8.04
CA LYS A 161 34.06 16.69 -7.49
C LYS A 161 34.14 16.68 -5.97
N SER A 162 33.12 16.18 -5.28
CA SER A 162 33.13 16.06 -3.83
C SER A 162 33.95 14.85 -3.36
N ASP A 163 34.53 14.98 -2.18
CA ASP A 163 35.33 13.91 -1.59
C ASP A 163 34.51 12.65 -1.32
N PRO A 164 35.00 11.47 -1.73
CA PRO A 164 34.29 10.19 -1.51
C PRO A 164 34.15 9.83 -0.03
N ASN A 165 35.04 10.35 0.84
CA ASN A 165 34.99 10.09 2.28
C ASN A 165 33.77 10.71 2.99
N CYS A 166 33.21 11.78 2.42
CA CYS A 166 32.14 12.55 3.05
C CYS A 166 30.72 12.08 2.67
N LYS A 167 30.58 11.04 1.83
CA LYS A 167 29.28 10.55 1.31
C LYS A 167 28.32 11.71 0.96
N PRO A 168 28.69 12.55 -0.02
CA PRO A 168 27.95 13.78 -0.35
C PRO A 168 26.48 13.51 -0.70
N ALA A 169 26.17 12.32 -1.21
CA ALA A 169 24.83 11.85 -1.52
C ALA A 169 23.90 11.72 -0.29
N ASP A 170 24.47 11.59 0.92
CA ASP A 170 23.73 11.51 2.20
C ASP A 170 23.49 12.87 2.85
N SER A 171 23.81 13.95 2.16
CA SER A 171 23.61 15.31 2.65
C SER A 171 22.17 15.57 3.06
N VAL A 172 22.00 16.27 4.17
CA VAL A 172 20.71 16.72 4.70
C VAL A 172 20.55 18.22 4.58
N ASP A 173 19.31 18.66 4.39
CA ASP A 173 18.96 20.08 4.43
C ASP A 173 18.82 20.60 5.87
N SER A 174 18.52 21.89 6.01
CA SER A 174 18.27 22.55 7.30
C SER A 174 17.08 21.95 8.08
N GLU A 175 16.18 21.23 7.41
CA GLU A 175 15.04 20.55 8.01
C GLU A 175 15.36 19.09 8.37
N GLY A 176 16.55 18.58 8.01
CA GLY A 176 16.94 17.18 8.20
C GLY A 176 16.44 16.24 7.11
N LYS A 177 15.99 16.75 5.95
CA LYS A 177 15.62 15.94 4.79
C LYS A 177 16.86 15.64 3.96
N THR A 178 17.09 14.36 3.68
CA THR A 178 18.15 13.95 2.74
C THR A 178 17.86 14.42 1.31
N LEU A 179 18.89 14.51 0.47
CA LEU A 179 18.75 14.76 -0.97
C LEU A 179 17.74 13.84 -1.66
N LEU A 180 17.73 12.54 -1.30
CA LEU A 180 16.81 11.56 -1.86
C LEU A 180 15.34 11.91 -1.55
N HIS A 181 15.03 12.25 -0.29
CA HIS A 181 13.70 12.74 0.12
C HIS A 181 13.28 14.02 -0.62
N LEU A 182 14.21 14.94 -0.87
CA LEU A 182 13.93 16.16 -1.64
C LEU A 182 13.57 15.84 -3.10
N ALA A 183 14.32 14.93 -3.74
CA ALA A 183 14.04 14.48 -5.10
C ALA A 183 12.68 13.76 -5.21
N ILE A 184 12.36 12.91 -4.22
CA ILE A 184 11.07 12.22 -4.12
C ILE A 184 9.93 13.21 -3.94
N SER A 185 10.08 14.22 -3.07
CA SER A 185 9.05 15.25 -2.85
C SER A 185 8.73 16.10 -4.09
N GLN A 186 9.63 16.11 -5.07
CA GLN A 186 9.43 16.80 -6.35
C GLN A 186 8.88 15.88 -7.45
N SER A 187 8.69 14.59 -7.18
CA SER A 187 8.26 13.59 -8.17
C SER A 187 9.18 13.53 -9.40
N ARG A 188 10.50 13.65 -9.19
CA ARG A 188 11.50 13.64 -10.27
C ARG A 188 12.28 12.32 -10.28
N PRO A 189 11.85 11.30 -11.07
CA PRO A 189 12.54 10.02 -11.14
C PRO A 189 13.97 10.14 -11.67
N ASP A 190 14.21 11.06 -12.62
CA ASP A 190 15.54 11.32 -13.18
C ASP A 190 16.56 11.74 -12.10
N LEU A 191 16.14 12.60 -11.16
CA LEU A 191 16.97 13.04 -10.04
C LEU A 191 17.21 11.90 -9.05
N VAL A 192 16.19 11.09 -8.80
CA VAL A 192 16.34 9.91 -7.94
C VAL A 192 17.32 8.92 -8.56
N GLN A 193 17.23 8.66 -9.87
CA GLN A 193 18.16 7.78 -10.58
C GLN A 193 19.60 8.31 -10.51
N LEU A 194 19.81 9.59 -10.80
CA LEU A 194 21.12 10.25 -10.69
C LEU A 194 21.68 10.09 -9.28
N LEU A 195 20.88 10.38 -8.25
CA LEU A 195 21.33 10.24 -6.87
C LEU A 195 21.66 8.79 -6.54
N LEU A 196 20.86 7.82 -6.97
CA LEU A 196 21.09 6.38 -6.75
C LEU A 196 22.36 5.84 -7.41
N GLU A 197 22.86 6.46 -8.48
CA GLU A 197 24.16 6.12 -9.09
C GLU A 197 25.33 6.34 -8.11
N PHE A 198 25.24 7.38 -7.27
CA PHE A 198 26.27 7.73 -6.28
C PHE A 198 26.14 6.97 -4.95
N GLY A 199 25.23 6.00 -4.85
CA GLY A 199 25.08 5.11 -3.69
C GLY A 199 24.67 5.80 -2.38
N PRO A 200 23.54 6.55 -2.35
CA PRO A 200 23.03 7.18 -1.14
C PRO A 200 22.49 6.11 -0.19
N ASN A 201 22.36 6.47 1.07
CA ASN A 201 21.70 5.65 2.07
C ASN A 201 20.19 5.59 1.79
N ILE A 202 19.78 4.46 1.21
CA ILE A 202 18.39 4.15 0.84
C ILE A 202 17.48 4.04 2.07
N GLU A 203 18.04 3.83 3.25
CA GLU A 203 17.31 3.71 4.52
C GLU A 203 17.46 4.96 5.40
N ALA A 204 17.88 6.09 4.81
CA ALA A 204 18.00 7.33 5.57
C ALA A 204 16.62 7.81 6.04
N HIS A 205 16.56 8.35 7.25
CA HIS A 205 15.30 8.79 7.84
C HIS A 205 15.16 10.30 7.67
N SER A 206 14.00 10.75 7.21
CA SER A 206 13.61 12.16 7.28
C SER A 206 13.30 12.55 8.74
N ARG A 207 13.10 13.85 9.01
CA ARG A 207 12.58 14.36 10.28
C ARG A 207 11.22 13.77 10.67
N SER A 208 10.41 13.37 9.69
CA SER A 208 9.17 12.62 9.87
C SER A 208 9.39 11.13 10.19
N CYS A 209 10.63 10.71 10.39
CA CYS A 209 11.06 9.33 10.58
C CYS A 209 10.60 8.37 9.46
N SER A 210 10.28 8.91 8.28
CA SER A 210 9.89 8.15 7.11
C SER A 210 11.13 7.69 6.34
N SER A 211 11.08 6.47 5.81
CA SER A 211 12.05 6.01 4.81
C SER A 211 11.76 6.63 3.44
N PRO A 212 12.73 6.66 2.51
CA PRO A 212 12.52 7.12 1.15
C PRO A 212 11.45 6.29 0.42
N LEU A 213 11.40 4.97 0.69
CA LEU A 213 10.38 4.09 0.13
C LEU A 213 8.99 4.41 0.70
N GLU A 214 8.87 4.70 2.00
CA GLU A 214 7.62 5.16 2.63
C GLU A 214 7.15 6.49 2.02
N ALA A 215 8.06 7.44 1.81
CA ALA A 215 7.75 8.73 1.17
C ALA A 215 7.30 8.57 -0.29
N ALA A 216 8.01 7.76 -1.08
CA ALA A 216 7.63 7.47 -2.47
C ALA A 216 6.27 6.75 -2.56
N SER A 217 6.02 5.82 -1.63
CA SER A 217 4.76 5.08 -1.55
C SER A 217 3.58 5.96 -1.16
N ALA A 218 3.80 6.98 -0.32
CA ALA A 218 2.77 7.96 0.01
C ALA A 218 2.41 8.83 -1.20
N LEU A 219 3.40 9.25 -1.99
CA LEU A 219 3.15 10.08 -3.19
C LEU A 219 2.53 9.29 -4.35
N GLY A 220 2.81 7.98 -4.43
CA GLY A 220 2.28 7.12 -5.49
C GLY A 220 3.17 7.01 -6.72
N GLU A 221 4.43 7.40 -6.60
CA GLU A 221 5.39 7.42 -7.70
C GLU A 221 5.91 6.02 -8.00
N SER A 222 5.24 5.31 -8.91
CA SER A 222 5.55 3.91 -9.26
C SER A 222 6.99 3.70 -9.73
N LEU A 223 7.49 4.58 -10.60
CA LEU A 223 8.86 4.51 -11.13
C LEU A 223 9.91 4.70 -10.03
N ILE A 224 9.68 5.64 -9.11
CA ILE A 224 10.59 5.89 -7.99
C ILE A 224 10.60 4.67 -7.06
N VAL A 225 9.44 4.10 -6.77
CA VAL A 225 9.33 2.87 -5.97
C VAL A 225 10.06 1.72 -6.64
N GLU A 226 9.91 1.52 -7.96
CA GLU A 226 10.62 0.49 -8.71
C GLU A 226 12.14 0.66 -8.63
N LEU A 227 12.65 1.88 -8.82
CA LEU A 227 14.07 2.21 -8.69
C LEU A 227 14.62 1.91 -7.28
N LEU A 228 13.87 2.26 -6.24
CA LEU A 228 14.26 2.00 -4.85
C LEU A 228 14.25 0.50 -4.52
N LEU A 229 13.24 -0.24 -5.00
CA LEU A 229 13.14 -1.69 -4.83
C LEU A 229 14.25 -2.44 -5.58
N ALA A 230 14.63 -1.96 -6.77
CA ALA A 230 15.77 -2.51 -7.53
C ALA A 230 17.08 -2.43 -6.75
N LYS A 231 17.23 -1.44 -5.86
CA LYS A 231 18.37 -1.29 -4.95
C LYS A 231 18.18 -1.99 -3.60
N LYS A 232 17.20 -2.88 -3.47
CA LYS A 232 16.87 -3.67 -2.27
C LYS A 232 16.51 -2.81 -1.05
N ALA A 233 15.75 -1.73 -1.27
CA ALA A 233 15.12 -0.99 -0.17
C ALA A 233 14.26 -1.94 0.70
N LYS A 234 14.23 -1.72 2.02
CA LYS A 234 13.41 -2.50 2.93
C LYS A 234 11.93 -2.21 2.68
N THR A 235 11.17 -3.27 2.42
CA THR A 235 9.71 -3.21 2.22
C THR A 235 8.92 -3.14 3.53
N GLU A 236 9.58 -3.44 4.65
CA GLU A 236 8.99 -3.41 5.98
C GLU A 236 8.99 -2.00 6.59
N ARG A 237 8.09 -1.82 7.55
CA ARG A 237 7.96 -0.57 8.31
C ARG A 237 9.21 -0.29 9.14
N THR A 238 9.63 0.96 9.18
CA THR A 238 10.66 1.38 10.14
C THR A 238 10.12 1.34 11.58
N GLN A 239 11.00 1.13 12.57
CA GLN A 239 10.61 1.12 13.99
C GLN A 239 9.98 2.45 14.46
N TYR A 240 10.30 3.54 13.77
CA TYR A 240 9.89 4.89 14.12
C TYR A 240 8.63 5.36 13.37
N SER A 241 8.42 4.93 12.13
CA SER A 241 7.19 5.24 11.39
C SER A 241 5.95 4.67 12.09
N THR A 242 4.78 5.25 11.86
CA THR A 242 3.48 4.69 12.28
C THR A 242 3.04 3.58 11.34
N SER A 243 3.25 3.80 10.04
CA SER A 243 2.73 2.99 8.94
C SER A 243 3.85 2.60 7.97
N GLY A 244 3.83 1.34 7.50
CA GLY A 244 4.81 0.86 6.52
C GLY A 244 4.50 1.33 5.09
N PRO A 245 5.40 1.08 4.11
CA PRO A 245 5.22 1.49 2.72
C PRO A 245 3.89 1.00 2.12
N ILE A 246 3.55 -0.28 2.36
CA ILE A 246 2.31 -0.88 1.85
C ILE A 246 1.04 -0.25 2.43
N HIS A 247 1.09 0.22 3.68
CA HIS A 247 -0.03 0.88 4.36
C HIS A 247 -0.31 2.25 3.75
N LEU A 248 0.75 3.03 3.50
CA LEU A 248 0.66 4.36 2.89
C LEU A 248 0.16 4.27 1.44
N ALA A 249 0.69 3.31 0.67
CA ALA A 249 0.23 3.07 -0.70
C ALA A 249 -1.24 2.65 -0.75
N ALA A 250 -1.66 1.76 0.16
CA ALA A 250 -3.02 1.24 0.23
C ALA A 250 -4.05 2.32 0.65
N GLY A 251 -3.72 3.18 1.62
CA GLY A 251 -4.61 4.28 2.04
C GLY A 251 -4.78 5.36 0.98
N ASN A 252 -3.68 5.74 0.32
CA ASN A 252 -3.72 6.76 -0.72
C ASN A 252 -4.29 6.23 -2.06
N GLY A 253 -4.50 4.92 -2.19
CA GLY A 253 -5.14 4.30 -3.36
C GLY A 253 -4.19 4.00 -4.52
N HIS A 254 -2.89 3.93 -4.26
CA HIS A 254 -1.84 3.76 -5.29
C HIS A 254 -1.71 2.30 -5.70
N LEU A 255 -2.62 1.83 -6.55
CA LEU A 255 -2.75 0.43 -6.98
C LEU A 255 -1.44 -0.16 -7.53
N GLU A 256 -0.76 0.56 -8.41
CA GLU A 256 0.47 0.07 -9.05
C GLU A 256 1.62 -0.05 -8.04
N VAL A 257 1.74 0.89 -7.10
CA VAL A 257 2.72 0.82 -6.01
C VAL A 257 2.44 -0.39 -5.12
N VAL A 258 1.17 -0.65 -4.77
CA VAL A 258 0.79 -1.84 -3.98
C VAL A 258 1.19 -3.13 -4.70
N LYS A 259 0.93 -3.25 -6.01
CA LYS A 259 1.35 -4.41 -6.80
C LYS A 259 2.87 -4.58 -6.81
N LEU A 260 3.63 -3.50 -7.02
CA LEU A 260 5.09 -3.53 -7.03
C LEU A 260 5.68 -3.96 -5.69
N LEU A 261 5.13 -3.45 -4.58
CA LEU A 261 5.57 -3.84 -3.23
C LEU A 261 5.29 -5.33 -2.96
N LEU A 262 4.11 -5.83 -3.34
CA LEU A 262 3.74 -7.24 -3.17
C LEU A 262 4.62 -8.17 -4.02
N LEU A 263 4.93 -7.79 -5.27
CA LEU A 263 5.84 -8.53 -6.15
C LEU A 263 7.26 -8.62 -5.57
N ASN A 264 7.70 -7.60 -4.85
CA ASN A 264 9.02 -7.55 -4.21
C ASN A 264 9.02 -8.13 -2.78
N GLY A 265 7.99 -8.92 -2.41
CA GLY A 265 7.96 -9.66 -1.16
C GLY A 265 7.59 -8.85 0.08
N ALA A 266 6.87 -7.73 -0.07
CA ALA A 266 6.29 -7.03 1.07
C ALA A 266 5.25 -7.92 1.80
N ASP A 267 5.32 -7.97 3.13
CA ASP A 267 4.31 -8.68 3.92
C ASP A 267 2.96 -7.98 3.85
N VAL A 268 1.98 -8.67 3.28
CA VAL A 268 0.60 -8.21 3.11
C VAL A 268 -0.11 -8.00 4.45
N ASN A 269 0.30 -8.76 5.46
CA ASN A 269 -0.30 -8.77 6.79
C ASN A 269 0.54 -7.98 7.81
N ALA A 270 1.51 -7.19 7.35
CA ALA A 270 2.23 -6.26 8.19
C ALA A 270 1.24 -5.36 8.96
N LEU A 271 1.58 -5.03 10.20
CA LEU A 271 0.74 -4.22 11.07
C LEU A 271 1.37 -2.84 11.31
N THR A 272 0.54 -1.81 11.38
CA THR A 272 0.95 -0.49 11.88
C THR A 272 1.16 -0.51 13.39
N LYS A 273 1.66 0.62 13.95
CA LYS A 273 1.74 0.84 15.41
C LYS A 273 0.38 0.67 16.09
N ASP A 274 -0.70 0.99 15.39
CA ASP A 274 -2.08 0.91 15.87
C ASP A 274 -2.69 -0.48 15.64
N GLY A 275 -1.91 -1.44 15.16
CA GLY A 275 -2.35 -2.81 14.86
C GLY A 275 -3.22 -2.91 13.61
N ASN A 276 -3.30 -1.86 12.78
CA ASN A 276 -4.03 -1.91 11.52
C ASN A 276 -3.19 -2.66 10.47
N ALA A 277 -3.78 -3.62 9.76
CA ALA A 277 -3.20 -4.17 8.54
C ALA A 277 -3.46 -3.23 7.35
N ALA A 278 -2.70 -3.38 6.26
CA ALA A 278 -2.92 -2.62 5.02
C ALA A 278 -4.36 -2.72 4.50
N LEU A 279 -5.03 -3.87 4.71
CA LEU A 279 -6.43 -4.07 4.36
C LEU A 279 -7.40 -3.20 5.18
N HIS A 280 -7.11 -2.92 6.45
CA HIS A 280 -7.96 -2.03 7.27
C HIS A 280 -7.97 -0.63 6.67
N ILE A 281 -6.78 -0.08 6.39
CA ILE A 281 -6.61 1.27 5.87
C ILE A 281 -7.21 1.39 4.46
N ALA A 282 -7.02 0.39 3.61
CA ALA A 282 -7.63 0.37 2.28
C ALA A 282 -9.16 0.42 2.33
N VAL A 283 -9.77 -0.28 3.30
CA VAL A 283 -11.22 -0.29 3.50
C VAL A 283 -11.70 1.01 4.12
N GLU A 284 -10.99 1.54 5.12
CA GLU A 284 -11.27 2.79 5.81
C GLU A 284 -11.32 3.98 4.82
N GLU A 285 -10.35 4.04 3.92
CA GLU A 285 -10.24 5.07 2.88
C GLU A 285 -11.09 4.78 1.62
N GLY A 286 -11.87 3.69 1.62
CA GLY A 286 -12.75 3.32 0.50
C GLY A 286 -12.01 2.90 -0.78
N ARG A 287 -10.76 2.48 -0.70
CA ARG A 287 -9.90 2.06 -1.83
C ARG A 287 -10.18 0.61 -2.23
N ARG A 288 -11.34 0.38 -2.86
CA ARG A 288 -11.84 -0.94 -3.26
C ARG A 288 -10.86 -1.77 -4.10
N ASP A 289 -10.17 -1.13 -5.05
CA ASP A 289 -9.24 -1.84 -5.94
C ASP A 289 -7.97 -2.29 -5.21
N CYS A 290 -7.44 -1.44 -4.31
CA CYS A 290 -6.32 -1.79 -3.45
C CYS A 290 -6.70 -2.94 -2.52
N ALA A 291 -7.88 -2.88 -1.89
CA ALA A 291 -8.38 -3.95 -1.04
C ALA A 291 -8.54 -5.27 -1.80
N ARG A 292 -9.00 -5.23 -3.06
CA ARG A 292 -9.10 -6.43 -3.92
C ARG A 292 -7.74 -7.04 -4.23
N VAL A 293 -6.73 -6.22 -4.55
CA VAL A 293 -5.37 -6.70 -4.80
C VAL A 293 -4.76 -7.30 -3.55
N LEU A 294 -4.93 -6.65 -2.38
CA LEU A 294 -4.46 -7.19 -1.11
C LEU A 294 -5.10 -8.55 -0.79
N LEU A 295 -6.42 -8.67 -0.94
CA LEU A 295 -7.15 -9.94 -0.73
C LEU A 295 -6.76 -11.03 -1.75
N ALA A 296 -6.45 -10.65 -2.99
CA ALA A 296 -5.97 -11.59 -4.00
C ALA A 296 -4.57 -12.14 -3.67
N ASN A 297 -3.74 -11.36 -2.98
CA ASN A 297 -2.38 -11.73 -2.56
C ASN A 297 -2.32 -12.32 -1.14
N GLY A 298 -3.47 -12.78 -0.58
CA GLY A 298 -3.50 -13.50 0.69
C GLY A 298 -3.58 -12.63 1.94
N ALA A 299 -4.05 -11.38 1.84
CA ALA A 299 -4.40 -10.57 3.01
C ALA A 299 -5.44 -11.27 3.89
N ARG A 300 -5.20 -11.34 5.19
CA ARG A 300 -6.11 -11.93 6.17
C ARG A 300 -7.23 -10.94 6.49
N ALA A 301 -8.48 -11.34 6.25
CA ALA A 301 -9.66 -10.53 6.51
C ALA A 301 -10.13 -10.54 7.99
N ASP A 302 -9.51 -11.38 8.84
CA ASP A 302 -9.90 -11.54 10.25
C ASP A 302 -8.92 -10.87 11.23
N VAL A 303 -7.94 -10.13 10.72
CA VAL A 303 -7.02 -9.34 11.56
C VAL A 303 -7.84 -8.31 12.34
N ARG A 304 -7.51 -8.14 13.61
CA ARG A 304 -8.17 -7.16 14.49
C ARG A 304 -7.22 -6.01 14.76
N ASN A 305 -7.71 -4.79 14.64
CA ASN A 305 -6.92 -3.62 15.02
C ASN A 305 -6.68 -3.55 16.54
N ALA A 306 -5.63 -2.84 16.94
CA ALA A 306 -5.29 -2.71 18.36
C ALA A 306 -6.16 -1.68 19.08
N GLU A 307 -6.77 -0.73 18.37
CA GLU A 307 -7.59 0.33 18.96
C GLU A 307 -8.94 -0.21 19.45
N ASN A 308 -9.79 -0.67 18.52
CA ASN A 308 -11.18 -1.09 18.80
C ASN A 308 -11.38 -2.60 18.78
N GLY A 309 -10.40 -3.37 18.31
CA GLY A 309 -10.57 -4.79 17.98
C GLY A 309 -11.44 -5.02 16.74
N ASP A 310 -11.63 -4.01 15.91
CA ASP A 310 -12.41 -4.08 14.68
C ASP A 310 -11.64 -4.87 13.63
N THR A 311 -12.36 -5.67 12.84
CA THR A 311 -11.83 -6.29 11.61
C THR A 311 -12.12 -5.40 10.41
N PRO A 312 -11.49 -5.62 9.25
CA PRO A 312 -11.83 -4.91 8.01
C PRO A 312 -13.33 -4.99 7.67
N LEU A 313 -14.00 -6.07 8.05
CA LEU A 313 -15.46 -6.22 7.88
C LEU A 313 -16.26 -5.28 8.79
N HIS A 314 -15.80 -5.03 10.03
CA HIS A 314 -16.45 -4.05 10.93
C HIS A 314 -16.32 -2.64 10.36
N ILE A 315 -15.14 -2.28 9.84
CA ILE A 315 -14.91 -0.97 9.21
C ILE A 315 -15.77 -0.82 7.95
N ALA A 316 -15.78 -1.81 7.05
CA ALA A 316 -16.62 -1.80 5.86
C ALA A 316 -18.11 -1.68 6.21
N ALA A 317 -18.54 -2.36 7.27
CA ALA A 317 -19.90 -2.31 7.76
C ALA A 317 -20.27 -0.95 8.37
N GLY A 318 -19.33 -0.32 9.09
CA GLY A 318 -19.51 1.01 9.65
C GLY A 318 -19.57 2.10 8.58
N LEU A 319 -18.84 1.94 7.47
CA LEU A 319 -18.83 2.87 6.34
C LEU A 319 -20.03 2.71 5.40
N GLY A 320 -20.75 1.59 5.44
CA GLY A 320 -21.84 1.35 4.50
C GLY A 320 -21.40 0.78 3.14
N ASP A 321 -20.14 0.35 2.98
CA ASP A 321 -19.61 -0.09 1.67
C ASP A 321 -20.03 -1.53 1.34
N GLU A 322 -21.20 -1.66 0.71
CA GLU A 322 -21.81 -2.93 0.31
C GLU A 322 -20.90 -3.78 -0.57
N HIS A 323 -20.22 -3.14 -1.53
CA HIS A 323 -19.34 -3.85 -2.45
C HIS A 323 -18.15 -4.44 -1.70
N MET A 324 -17.59 -3.68 -0.75
CA MET A 324 -16.48 -4.16 0.04
C MET A 324 -16.87 -5.28 1.01
N VAL A 325 -18.02 -5.16 1.67
CA VAL A 325 -18.60 -6.22 2.51
C VAL A 325 -18.78 -7.51 1.70
N ARG A 326 -19.35 -7.42 0.49
CA ARG A 326 -19.52 -8.60 -0.40
C ARG A 326 -18.18 -9.25 -0.75
N VAL A 327 -17.17 -8.46 -1.12
CA VAL A 327 -15.84 -8.97 -1.49
C VAL A 327 -15.14 -9.61 -0.29
N LEU A 328 -15.22 -9.01 0.91
CA LEU A 328 -14.63 -9.58 2.13
C LEU A 328 -15.29 -10.92 2.50
N ILE A 329 -16.62 -11.01 2.41
CA ILE A 329 -17.36 -12.25 2.66
C ILE A 329 -17.01 -13.33 1.62
N GLN A 330 -16.93 -12.96 0.33
CA GLN A 330 -16.52 -13.89 -0.74
C GLN A 330 -15.11 -14.45 -0.52
N LYS A 331 -14.22 -13.66 0.12
CA LYS A 331 -12.86 -14.06 0.45
C LYS A 331 -12.71 -14.74 1.81
N GLY A 332 -13.83 -15.06 2.46
CA GLY A 332 -13.87 -15.89 3.67
C GLY A 332 -13.75 -15.13 4.98
N ALA A 333 -14.06 -13.82 5.01
CA ALA A 333 -14.06 -13.05 6.26
C ALA A 333 -15.11 -13.58 7.26
N ASP A 334 -14.70 -13.75 8.51
CA ASP A 334 -15.57 -14.25 9.58
C ASP A 334 -16.55 -13.17 10.07
N LYS A 335 -17.82 -13.32 9.69
CA LYS A 335 -18.92 -12.41 10.10
C LYS A 335 -19.25 -12.42 11.60
N ASN A 336 -18.79 -13.43 12.32
CA ASN A 336 -19.12 -13.65 13.73
C ASN A 336 -18.05 -13.10 14.70
N VAL A 337 -16.99 -12.48 14.16
CA VAL A 337 -15.97 -11.84 15.00
C VAL A 337 -16.61 -10.69 15.76
N ARG A 338 -16.25 -10.57 17.04
CA ARG A 338 -16.66 -9.47 17.89
C ARG A 338 -15.49 -8.55 18.16
N ASN A 339 -15.73 -7.25 18.10
CA ASN A 339 -14.78 -6.24 18.52
C ASN A 339 -14.69 -6.14 20.05
N LYS A 340 -13.88 -5.22 20.58
CA LYS A 340 -13.72 -5.03 22.04
C LYS A 340 -15.02 -4.60 22.73
N TYR A 341 -15.94 -3.99 22.00
CA TYR A 341 -17.27 -3.62 22.50
C TYR A 341 -18.27 -4.79 22.48
N GLY A 342 -17.84 -5.98 22.04
CA GLY A 342 -18.67 -7.17 21.95
C GLY A 342 -19.65 -7.15 20.77
N LYS A 343 -19.53 -6.16 19.88
CA LYS A 343 -20.36 -5.94 18.70
C LYS A 343 -19.83 -6.72 17.52
N THR A 344 -20.73 -7.26 16.71
CA THR A 344 -20.42 -7.86 15.41
C THR A 344 -20.49 -6.80 14.31
N ALA A 345 -19.99 -7.12 13.12
CA ALA A 345 -20.13 -6.23 11.95
C ALA A 345 -21.59 -5.90 11.63
N TYR A 346 -22.54 -6.79 11.95
CA TYR A 346 -23.97 -6.52 11.83
C TYR A 346 -24.43 -5.44 12.82
N ASP A 347 -24.03 -5.54 14.08
CA ASP A 347 -24.42 -4.58 15.12
C ASP A 347 -23.88 -3.18 14.79
N VAL A 348 -22.65 -3.10 14.25
CA VAL A 348 -22.04 -1.84 13.78
C VAL A 348 -22.80 -1.26 12.59
N ALA A 349 -23.17 -2.08 11.60
CA ALA A 349 -24.00 -1.63 10.48
C ALA A 349 -25.39 -1.13 10.95
N ALA A 350 -25.96 -1.79 11.97
CA ALA A 350 -27.27 -1.45 12.51
C ALA A 350 -27.26 -0.13 13.28
N GLU A 351 -26.23 0.12 14.07
CA GLU A 351 -26.04 1.40 14.78
C GLU A 351 -25.85 2.57 13.82
N ASN A 352 -25.14 2.35 12.72
CA ASN A 352 -24.91 3.39 11.71
C ASN A 352 -26.07 3.53 10.70
N GLY A 353 -27.13 2.72 10.83
CA GLY A 353 -28.34 2.81 9.99
C GLY A 353 -28.15 2.36 8.54
N HIS A 354 -27.16 1.52 8.27
CA HIS A 354 -26.83 1.07 6.91
C HIS A 354 -27.72 -0.10 6.46
N ASN A 355 -29.00 0.17 6.25
CA ASN A 355 -30.00 -0.87 5.94
C ASN A 355 -29.68 -1.71 4.70
N LYS A 356 -29.01 -1.12 3.70
CA LYS A 356 -28.57 -1.82 2.48
C LYS A 356 -27.54 -2.91 2.74
N LEU A 357 -26.75 -2.78 3.81
CA LEU A 357 -25.78 -3.78 4.21
C LEU A 357 -26.41 -4.99 4.90
N PHE A 358 -27.63 -4.86 5.41
CA PHE A 358 -28.27 -5.96 6.12
C PHE A 358 -28.55 -7.16 5.21
N ASP A 359 -28.84 -6.89 3.94
CA ASP A 359 -28.99 -7.91 2.91
C ASP A 359 -27.65 -8.57 2.57
N ALA A 360 -26.58 -7.78 2.49
CA ALA A 360 -25.23 -8.25 2.18
C ALA A 360 -24.56 -9.01 3.35
N LEU A 361 -24.87 -8.65 4.61
CA LEU A 361 -24.34 -9.27 5.84
C LEU A 361 -25.13 -10.52 6.29
N ARG A 362 -26.18 -10.93 5.54
CA ARG A 362 -27.00 -12.16 5.68
C ARG A 362 -28.21 -12.05 6.63
N LEU A 363 -29.21 -11.23 6.28
CA LEU A 363 -30.58 -11.37 6.83
C LEU A 363 -31.44 -12.46 6.15
N GLY A 364 -31.11 -12.86 4.92
CA GLY A 364 -31.82 -13.96 4.22
C GLY A 364 -31.77 -15.29 4.97
N ASP A 365 -30.61 -15.66 5.52
CA ASP A 365 -30.42 -16.89 6.29
C ASP A 365 -31.27 -16.90 7.58
N ASN A 366 -31.34 -15.78 8.31
CA ASN A 366 -32.11 -15.67 9.56
C ASN A 366 -33.61 -15.71 9.30
N LEU A 367 -34.09 -15.02 8.25
CA LEU A 367 -35.47 -15.08 7.80
C LEU A 367 -35.83 -16.50 7.34
N CYS A 368 -34.95 -17.16 6.59
CA CYS A 368 -35.12 -18.56 6.16
C CYS A 368 -35.14 -19.55 7.33
N VAL A 369 -34.30 -19.36 8.34
CA VAL A 369 -34.26 -20.19 9.55
C VAL A 369 -35.53 -19.98 10.38
N ALA A 370 -35.98 -18.74 10.56
CA ALA A 370 -37.23 -18.42 11.25
C ALA A 370 -38.44 -19.00 10.50
N ALA A 371 -38.45 -18.89 9.17
CA ALA A 371 -39.49 -19.44 8.31
C ALA A 371 -39.56 -20.97 8.37
N ARG A 372 -38.41 -21.64 8.44
CA ARG A 372 -38.33 -23.10 8.64
C ARG A 372 -38.89 -23.53 10.00
N LYS A 373 -38.64 -22.75 11.06
CA LYS A 373 -39.12 -23.06 12.42
C LYS A 373 -40.62 -22.81 12.57
N GLY A 374 -41.15 -21.80 11.88
CA GLY A 374 -42.56 -21.39 11.99
C GLY A 374 -42.77 -20.16 12.88
N ASP A 375 -41.70 -19.42 13.22
CA ASP A 375 -41.73 -18.38 14.25
C ASP A 375 -42.20 -17.02 13.69
N VAL A 376 -43.50 -16.84 13.48
CA VAL A 376 -44.10 -15.63 12.87
C VAL A 376 -43.67 -14.33 13.57
N ARG A 377 -43.59 -14.32 14.90
CA ARG A 377 -43.15 -13.14 15.68
C ARG A 377 -41.72 -12.72 15.37
N THR A 378 -40.84 -13.69 15.14
CA THR A 378 -39.44 -13.38 14.82
C THR A 378 -39.32 -12.88 13.38
N ILE A 379 -40.14 -13.38 12.47
CA ILE A 379 -40.25 -12.89 11.09
C ILE A 379 -40.71 -11.44 11.06
N GLN A 380 -41.79 -11.09 11.76
CA GLN A 380 -42.28 -9.71 11.84
C GLN A 380 -41.21 -8.76 12.38
N ARG A 381 -40.57 -9.12 13.49
CA ARG A 381 -39.47 -8.33 14.07
C ARG A 381 -38.28 -8.20 13.11
N LEU A 382 -37.94 -9.24 12.35
CA LEU A 382 -36.87 -9.19 11.35
C LEU A 382 -37.23 -8.26 10.18
N LEU A 383 -38.48 -8.28 9.73
CA LEU A 383 -38.97 -7.40 8.66
C LEU A 383 -39.06 -5.94 9.14
N GLU A 384 -39.52 -5.69 10.37
CA GLU A 384 -39.51 -4.37 11.02
C GLU A 384 -38.08 -3.81 11.17
N ASN A 385 -37.11 -4.70 11.42
CA ASN A 385 -35.69 -4.34 11.49
C ASN A 385 -35.01 -4.21 10.12
N GLY A 386 -35.76 -4.22 9.01
CA GLY A 386 -35.25 -3.97 7.67
C GLY A 386 -34.69 -5.19 6.95
N ALA A 387 -35.08 -6.41 7.30
CA ALA A 387 -34.73 -7.60 6.52
C ALA A 387 -35.36 -7.57 5.12
N SER A 388 -34.56 -7.76 4.08
CA SER A 388 -35.10 -8.00 2.74
C SER A 388 -35.93 -9.28 2.72
N ILE A 389 -37.21 -9.09 2.41
CA ILE A 389 -38.18 -10.16 2.34
C ILE A 389 -37.86 -11.20 1.26
N ASN A 390 -37.15 -10.78 0.20
CA ASN A 390 -36.71 -11.64 -0.90
C ASN A 390 -35.26 -12.13 -0.71
N GLY A 391 -34.70 -12.00 0.49
CA GLY A 391 -33.38 -12.52 0.83
C GLY A 391 -33.28 -14.03 0.58
N ARG A 392 -32.15 -14.46 0.01
CA ARG A 392 -31.86 -15.85 -0.33
C ARG A 392 -30.86 -16.46 0.65
N ASP A 393 -31.01 -17.76 0.92
CA ASP A 393 -30.04 -18.54 1.68
C ASP A 393 -28.91 -19.10 0.79
N GLN A 394 -27.98 -19.85 1.39
CA GLN A 394 -26.83 -20.45 0.70
C GLN A 394 -27.18 -21.42 -0.45
N HIS A 395 -28.44 -21.82 -0.60
CA HIS A 395 -28.95 -22.67 -1.68
C HIS A 395 -29.82 -21.88 -2.68
N GLY A 396 -29.79 -20.55 -2.62
CA GLY A 396 -30.62 -19.69 -3.44
C GLY A 396 -32.09 -19.65 -3.00
N TRP A 397 -32.44 -20.23 -1.85
CA TRP A 397 -33.83 -20.33 -1.40
C TRP A 397 -34.28 -19.09 -0.66
N THR A 398 -35.49 -18.62 -0.96
CA THR A 398 -36.14 -17.56 -0.17
C THR A 398 -36.80 -18.13 1.09
N ALA A 399 -37.18 -17.26 2.02
CA ALA A 399 -37.96 -17.65 3.19
C ALA A 399 -39.26 -18.38 2.83
N LEU A 400 -39.87 -18.03 1.69
CA LEU A 400 -41.06 -18.69 1.16
C LEU A 400 -40.79 -20.16 0.77
N HIS A 401 -39.65 -20.46 0.16
CA HIS A 401 -39.26 -21.83 -0.20
C HIS A 401 -39.15 -22.70 1.06
N ARG A 402 -38.47 -22.20 2.10
CA ARG A 402 -38.29 -22.91 3.38
C ARG A 402 -39.61 -23.10 4.13
N ALA A 403 -40.47 -22.08 4.16
CA ALA A 403 -41.79 -22.17 4.79
C ALA A 403 -42.70 -23.16 4.05
N SER A 404 -42.65 -23.15 2.71
CA SER A 404 -43.49 -23.99 1.86
C SER A 404 -43.09 -25.46 1.92
N LEU A 405 -41.79 -25.76 1.92
CA LEU A 405 -41.27 -27.11 2.12
C LEU A 405 -41.63 -27.72 3.48
N LYS A 406 -41.84 -26.87 4.51
CA LYS A 406 -42.19 -27.30 5.88
C LYS A 406 -43.66 -27.16 6.22
N GLY A 407 -44.50 -26.72 5.28
CA GLY A 407 -45.95 -26.62 5.49
C GLY A 407 -46.37 -25.54 6.50
N ARG A 408 -45.56 -24.49 6.69
CA ARG A 408 -45.83 -23.44 7.70
C ARG A 408 -46.81 -22.40 7.16
N ILE A 409 -48.10 -22.73 7.11
CA ILE A 409 -49.16 -21.90 6.51
C ILE A 409 -49.19 -20.47 7.09
N GLU A 410 -49.09 -20.31 8.41
CA GLU A 410 -49.13 -18.99 9.05
C GLU A 410 -47.96 -18.09 8.64
N VAL A 411 -46.76 -18.68 8.50
CA VAL A 411 -45.59 -17.98 7.99
C VAL A 411 -45.76 -17.62 6.53
N VAL A 412 -46.28 -18.54 5.71
CA VAL A 412 -46.54 -18.27 4.28
C VAL A 412 -47.52 -17.10 4.12
N LYS A 413 -48.60 -17.06 4.92
CA LYS A 413 -49.53 -15.91 4.94
C LYS A 413 -48.83 -14.61 5.31
N ALA A 414 -48.08 -14.60 6.42
CA ALA A 414 -47.35 -13.43 6.87
C ALA A 414 -46.35 -12.93 5.82
N LEU A 415 -45.60 -13.82 5.16
CA LEU A 415 -44.65 -13.44 4.11
C LEU A 415 -45.36 -12.86 2.87
N ILE A 416 -46.50 -13.43 2.47
CA ILE A 416 -47.31 -12.92 1.35
C ILE A 416 -47.90 -11.54 1.68
N GLU A 417 -48.40 -11.33 2.89
CA GLU A 417 -48.93 -10.04 3.36
C GLU A 417 -47.87 -8.94 3.37
N ASN A 418 -46.60 -9.30 3.61
CA ASN A 418 -45.47 -8.38 3.57
C ASN A 418 -44.86 -8.21 2.15
N GLY A 419 -45.48 -8.78 1.10
CA GLY A 419 -45.09 -8.52 -0.29
C GLY A 419 -43.93 -9.36 -0.84
N ILE A 420 -43.74 -10.58 -0.34
CA ILE A 420 -42.72 -11.51 -0.89
C ILE A 420 -43.01 -11.85 -2.35
N ASP A 421 -41.96 -12.02 -3.17
CA ASP A 421 -42.10 -12.52 -4.53
C ASP A 421 -42.46 -14.02 -4.52
N ILE A 422 -43.70 -14.32 -4.91
CA ILE A 422 -44.28 -15.67 -4.92
C ILE A 422 -43.62 -16.55 -5.98
N ASN A 423 -43.15 -15.95 -7.08
CA ASN A 423 -42.62 -16.66 -8.25
C ASN A 423 -41.09 -16.65 -8.31
N ALA A 424 -40.43 -16.23 -7.23
CA ALA A 424 -38.99 -16.29 -7.10
C ALA A 424 -38.48 -17.73 -7.34
N LYS A 425 -37.45 -17.84 -8.18
CA LYS A 425 -36.79 -19.11 -8.50
C LYS A 425 -35.48 -19.26 -7.76
N ASP A 426 -35.21 -20.47 -7.26
CA ASP A 426 -33.89 -20.87 -6.77
C ASP A 426 -32.92 -21.19 -7.91
N ASP A 427 -31.71 -21.62 -7.55
CA ASP A 427 -30.63 -21.93 -8.50
C ASP A 427 -30.93 -23.15 -9.39
N GLU A 428 -31.85 -24.02 -8.97
CA GLU A 428 -32.35 -25.17 -9.76
C GLU A 428 -33.64 -24.85 -10.54
N GLY A 429 -34.12 -23.61 -10.44
CA GLY A 429 -35.35 -23.14 -11.08
C GLY A 429 -36.63 -23.54 -10.35
N TYR A 430 -36.55 -24.06 -9.13
CA TYR A 430 -37.70 -24.35 -8.27
C TYR A 430 -38.33 -23.06 -7.77
N THR A 431 -39.65 -23.06 -7.68
CA THR A 431 -40.45 -22.02 -7.02
C THR A 431 -40.99 -22.55 -5.70
N ALA A 432 -41.51 -21.66 -4.84
CA ALA A 432 -42.16 -22.07 -3.59
C ALA A 432 -43.31 -23.08 -3.81
N LEU A 433 -44.03 -22.99 -4.94
CA LEU A 433 -45.08 -23.94 -5.32
C LEU A 433 -44.51 -25.34 -5.60
N HIS A 434 -43.36 -25.44 -6.29
CA HIS A 434 -42.68 -26.71 -6.49
C HIS A 434 -42.32 -27.37 -5.16
N CYS A 435 -41.76 -26.60 -4.22
CA CYS A 435 -41.41 -27.10 -2.89
C CYS A 435 -42.63 -27.55 -2.07
N ALA A 436 -43.75 -26.82 -2.14
CA ALA A 436 -44.99 -27.21 -1.44
C ALA A 436 -45.57 -28.52 -1.99
N VAL A 437 -45.53 -28.68 -3.32
CA VAL A 437 -46.05 -29.87 -4.02
C VAL A 437 -45.16 -31.09 -3.78
N GLU A 438 -43.84 -30.93 -3.82
CA GLU A 438 -42.88 -31.99 -3.54
C GLU A 438 -43.01 -32.50 -2.09
N ALA A 439 -43.26 -31.60 -1.14
CA ALA A 439 -43.50 -31.95 0.26
C ALA A 439 -44.93 -32.45 0.56
N GLY A 440 -45.86 -32.38 -0.40
CA GLY A 440 -47.24 -32.85 -0.22
C GLY A 440 -48.15 -31.91 0.57
N HIS A 441 -47.80 -30.63 0.72
CA HIS A 441 -48.55 -29.67 1.54
C HIS A 441 -49.69 -29.00 0.74
N VAL A 442 -50.86 -29.63 0.73
CA VAL A 442 -52.07 -29.19 -0.01
C VAL A 442 -52.48 -27.77 0.34
N ASP A 443 -52.60 -27.45 1.63
CA ASP A 443 -53.10 -26.16 2.10
C ASP A 443 -52.17 -24.98 1.70
N VAL A 444 -50.86 -25.22 1.70
CA VAL A 444 -49.87 -24.22 1.26
C VAL A 444 -49.92 -24.03 -0.25
N ALA A 445 -50.02 -25.13 -1.00
CA ALA A 445 -50.14 -25.07 -2.45
C ALA A 445 -51.42 -24.33 -2.88
N GLU A 446 -52.55 -24.62 -2.23
CA GLU A 446 -53.83 -23.91 -2.47
C GLU A 446 -53.71 -22.41 -2.19
N LEU A 447 -53.08 -22.04 -1.06
CA LEU A 447 -52.85 -20.65 -0.71
C LEU A 447 -51.98 -19.93 -1.75
N LEU A 448 -50.88 -20.56 -2.19
CA LEU A 448 -49.97 -20.01 -3.19
C LEU A 448 -50.68 -19.83 -4.55
N VAL A 449 -51.43 -20.84 -5.00
CA VAL A 449 -52.23 -20.77 -6.25
C VAL A 449 -53.26 -19.65 -6.18
N LYS A 450 -54.00 -19.54 -5.07
CA LYS A 450 -54.98 -18.46 -4.87
C LYS A 450 -54.36 -17.06 -4.88
N LYS A 451 -53.08 -16.96 -4.48
CA LYS A 451 -52.32 -15.70 -4.46
C LYS A 451 -51.55 -15.43 -5.74
N GLY A 452 -51.76 -16.23 -6.80
CA GLY A 452 -51.21 -15.96 -8.13
C GLY A 452 -49.85 -16.60 -8.41
N ALA A 453 -49.50 -17.68 -7.70
CA ALA A 453 -48.32 -18.48 -8.06
C ALA A 453 -48.44 -19.04 -9.48
N ASP A 454 -47.32 -19.02 -10.22
CA ASP A 454 -47.27 -19.54 -11.58
C ASP A 454 -47.23 -21.07 -11.60
N ILE A 455 -48.38 -21.66 -11.96
CA ILE A 455 -48.62 -23.10 -12.04
C ILE A 455 -47.83 -23.74 -13.18
N ASP A 456 -47.54 -22.97 -14.24
CA ASP A 456 -46.82 -23.42 -15.43
C ASP A 456 -45.31 -23.24 -15.34
N SER A 457 -44.83 -22.66 -14.22
CA SER A 457 -43.41 -22.44 -13.99
C SER A 457 -42.64 -23.77 -14.09
N ARG A 458 -41.51 -23.75 -14.80
CA ARG A 458 -40.67 -24.93 -15.00
C ARG A 458 -39.34 -24.76 -14.28
N THR A 459 -38.88 -25.84 -13.66
CA THR A 459 -37.50 -25.98 -13.15
C THR A 459 -36.50 -26.07 -14.30
N ASN A 460 -35.20 -25.99 -13.99
CA ASN A 460 -34.13 -26.13 -15.00
C ASN A 460 -34.16 -27.49 -15.70
N LYS A 461 -34.83 -28.49 -15.12
CA LYS A 461 -35.04 -29.83 -15.69
C LYS A 461 -36.35 -29.92 -16.49
N GLY A 462 -37.04 -28.81 -16.71
CA GLY A 462 -38.29 -28.74 -17.48
C GLY A 462 -39.52 -29.34 -16.76
N VAL A 463 -39.42 -29.57 -15.46
CA VAL A 463 -40.50 -30.19 -14.66
C VAL A 463 -41.42 -29.08 -14.14
N SER A 464 -42.73 -29.25 -14.31
CA SER A 464 -43.76 -28.37 -13.73
C SER A 464 -44.27 -28.93 -12.39
N PRO A 465 -44.87 -28.10 -11.52
CA PRO A 465 -45.48 -28.54 -10.26
C PRO A 465 -46.50 -29.66 -10.48
N LEU A 466 -47.30 -29.58 -11.55
CA LEU A 466 -48.28 -30.61 -11.91
C LEU A 466 -47.61 -31.97 -12.15
N ARG A 467 -46.50 -32.02 -12.89
CA ARG A 467 -45.76 -33.26 -13.14
C ARG A 467 -45.15 -33.85 -11.87
N ILE A 468 -44.71 -33.00 -10.92
CA ILE A 468 -44.26 -33.47 -9.60
C ILE A 468 -45.44 -34.12 -8.85
N ALA A 469 -46.60 -33.47 -8.78
CA ALA A 469 -47.79 -33.99 -8.12
C ALA A 469 -48.27 -35.33 -8.71
N GLU A 470 -48.26 -35.46 -10.04
CA GLU A 470 -48.59 -36.70 -10.76
C GLU A 470 -47.59 -37.82 -10.46
N SER A 471 -46.29 -37.51 -10.47
CA SER A 471 -45.23 -38.49 -10.18
C SER A 471 -45.31 -39.05 -8.76
N LEU A 472 -45.72 -38.21 -7.80
CA LEU A 472 -45.87 -38.57 -6.38
C LEU A 472 -47.30 -39.07 -6.05
N LYS A 473 -48.21 -39.09 -7.03
CA LYS A 473 -49.62 -39.53 -6.91
C LYS A 473 -50.44 -38.75 -5.87
N TYR A 474 -50.17 -37.45 -5.71
CA TYR A 474 -50.92 -36.60 -4.79
C TYR A 474 -52.24 -36.11 -5.41
N SER A 475 -53.29 -36.93 -5.30
CA SER A 475 -54.62 -36.63 -5.88
C SER A 475 -55.23 -35.29 -5.43
N GLY A 476 -55.02 -34.89 -4.18
CA GLY A 476 -55.46 -33.59 -3.66
C GLY A 476 -54.74 -32.40 -4.30
N LEU A 477 -53.42 -32.50 -4.46
CA LEU A 477 -52.61 -31.47 -5.12
C LEU A 477 -52.89 -31.38 -6.62
N ILE A 478 -53.09 -32.51 -7.29
CA ILE A 478 -53.48 -32.54 -8.71
C ILE A 478 -54.80 -31.78 -8.90
N ARG A 479 -55.79 -32.00 -8.03
CA ARG A 479 -57.06 -31.25 -8.09
C ARG A 479 -56.86 -29.76 -7.89
N VAL A 480 -56.09 -29.34 -6.89
CA VAL A 480 -55.81 -27.91 -6.61
C VAL A 480 -55.09 -27.24 -7.79
N LEU A 481 -54.08 -27.89 -8.37
CA LEU A 481 -53.34 -27.37 -9.51
C LEU A 481 -54.20 -27.32 -10.79
N MET A 482 -55.01 -28.35 -11.05
CA MET A 482 -55.94 -28.39 -12.19
C MET A 482 -57.07 -27.35 -12.07
N GLN A 483 -57.58 -27.14 -10.85
CA GLN A 483 -58.59 -26.12 -10.58
C GLN A 483 -58.02 -24.71 -10.71
N GLY A 484 -56.74 -24.51 -10.36
CA GLY A 484 -56.01 -23.28 -10.64
C GLY A 484 -55.77 -23.06 -12.14
N ASN A 485 -55.54 -24.14 -12.91
CA ASN A 485 -55.37 -24.09 -14.37
C ASN A 485 -56.68 -23.76 -15.12
N GLY A 486 -57.82 -24.23 -14.60
CA GLY A 486 -59.15 -23.98 -15.16
C GLY A 486 -59.57 -22.50 -15.19
N ALA A 487 -58.89 -21.62 -14.45
CA ALA A 487 -59.07 -20.17 -14.54
C ALA A 487 -58.36 -19.53 -15.76
N LYS A 488 -57.41 -20.24 -16.39
CA LYS A 488 -56.64 -19.77 -17.56
C LYS A 488 -56.96 -20.52 -18.87
N GLU A 489 -57.63 -21.67 -18.83
CA GLU A 489 -57.99 -22.43 -20.05
C GLU A 489 -59.26 -21.93 -20.75
N LEU A 490 -59.15 -20.74 -21.35
CA LEU A 490 -59.84 -20.36 -22.58
C LEU A 490 -58.76 -20.11 -23.65
N GLY A 491 -57.98 -21.15 -23.97
CA GLY A 491 -57.00 -21.06 -25.06
C GLY A 491 -55.88 -22.10 -25.04
N GLY A 492 -56.10 -23.26 -25.68
CA GLY A 492 -55.07 -23.86 -26.53
C GLY A 492 -54.16 -24.97 -25.98
N THR A 493 -54.54 -26.20 -26.34
CA THR A 493 -53.69 -27.30 -26.88
C THR A 493 -52.69 -28.04 -25.98
N LYS A 494 -53.10 -29.29 -25.66
CA LYS A 494 -52.37 -30.57 -25.74
C LYS A 494 -50.85 -30.51 -25.98
N LEU A 495 -50.09 -31.23 -25.14
CA LEU A 495 -48.91 -31.97 -25.59
C LEU A 495 -48.55 -33.13 -24.65
N GLU A 496 -47.99 -34.13 -25.28
CA GLU A 496 -48.07 -35.55 -24.95
C GLU A 496 -47.11 -36.03 -23.85
N THR A 497 -47.50 -37.18 -23.33
CA THR A 497 -46.70 -38.31 -22.82
C THR A 497 -45.26 -38.36 -23.32
N ASN A 498 -44.30 -38.41 -22.38
CA ASN A 498 -43.14 -39.28 -22.49
C ASN A 498 -42.57 -39.56 -21.09
N PHE A 499 -42.77 -40.79 -20.64
CA PHE A 499 -42.22 -41.41 -19.44
C PHE A 499 -40.75 -41.80 -19.70
N VAL A 500 -39.77 -41.25 -18.96
CA VAL A 500 -38.54 -41.98 -18.59
C VAL A 500 -38.01 -41.51 -17.22
N LYS A 501 -37.75 -42.51 -16.38
CA LYS A 501 -37.02 -42.58 -15.11
C LYS A 501 -35.94 -41.50 -14.89
N LEU A 502 -35.99 -40.77 -13.76
CA LEU A 502 -34.78 -40.41 -13.00
C LEU A 502 -35.00 -39.80 -11.59
N TYR A 503 -35.77 -40.39 -10.67
CA TYR A 503 -35.69 -39.95 -9.25
C TYR A 503 -35.79 -41.12 -8.26
N GLY A 504 -34.63 -41.65 -7.94
CA GLY A 504 -34.41 -42.62 -6.87
C GLY A 504 -33.12 -42.28 -6.14
N LYS A 505 -33.08 -41.11 -5.48
CA LYS A 505 -32.13 -40.76 -4.40
C LYS A 505 -32.34 -39.31 -3.98
N MET A 506 -33.31 -39.08 -3.10
CA MET A 506 -33.31 -38.00 -2.10
C MET A 506 -34.58 -38.14 -1.24
N ALA A 507 -34.77 -39.32 -0.67
CA ALA A 507 -35.80 -39.57 0.35
C ALA A 507 -35.37 -40.78 1.20
N LYS A 508 -34.28 -40.62 1.94
CA LYS A 508 -34.01 -41.37 3.16
C LYS A 508 -33.47 -40.37 4.16
N ASP A 509 -34.36 -39.94 5.06
CA ASP A 509 -34.11 -39.79 6.50
C ASP A 509 -35.26 -38.98 7.12
N VAL A 510 -36.42 -39.63 7.25
CA VAL A 510 -37.43 -39.29 8.26
C VAL A 510 -38.10 -40.60 8.68
N GLU A 511 -37.52 -41.27 9.69
CA GLU A 511 -38.20 -42.38 10.37
C GLU A 511 -39.35 -41.84 11.23
N ILE A 512 -40.56 -42.36 10.98
CA ILE A 512 -41.74 -42.20 11.82
C ILE A 512 -41.77 -43.40 12.79
N GLY A 513 -41.45 -43.15 14.06
CA GLY A 513 -41.58 -44.13 15.14
C GLY A 513 -42.98 -44.08 15.77
N SER A 514 -43.74 -45.16 15.60
CA SER A 514 -45.11 -45.34 16.12
C SER A 514 -45.13 -45.67 17.62
N VAL A 515 -46.15 -45.15 18.31
CA VAL A 515 -46.44 -45.38 19.74
C VAL A 515 -46.94 -46.81 20.00
N LYS A 516 -46.31 -47.55 20.93
CA LYS A 516 -46.98 -48.56 21.78
C LYS A 516 -46.45 -48.52 23.21
N LYS A 517 -47.40 -48.55 24.16
CA LYS A 517 -47.29 -48.56 25.62
C LYS A 517 -46.39 -49.68 26.16
N ARG A 518 -45.58 -49.41 27.21
CA ARG A 518 -45.72 -49.98 28.58
C ARG A 518 -44.56 -49.59 29.52
N SER A 519 -44.94 -49.01 30.67
CA SER A 519 -44.47 -49.19 32.05
C SER A 519 -43.00 -49.53 32.40
N HIS A 520 -42.46 -48.67 33.28
CA HIS A 520 -41.65 -48.92 34.49
C HIS A 520 -40.26 -49.59 34.44
N VAL A 521 -39.27 -48.78 34.87
CA VAL A 521 -38.34 -49.00 36.01
C VAL A 521 -37.05 -49.81 35.81
N ASN A 522 -35.97 -49.04 36.00
CA ASN A 522 -34.68 -49.33 36.66
C ASN A 522 -33.55 -50.17 36.02
N LYS A 523 -32.37 -49.55 36.18
CA LYS A 523 -31.06 -50.08 36.59
C LYS A 523 -30.14 -50.67 35.51
N SER A 524 -29.03 -49.93 35.38
CA SER A 524 -27.65 -50.40 35.63
C SER A 524 -26.85 -51.03 34.49
N SER A 525 -25.73 -50.34 34.25
CA SER A 525 -24.36 -50.85 34.12
C SER A 525 -23.84 -51.43 32.80
N ARG A 526 -22.75 -50.75 32.37
CA ARG A 526 -21.43 -51.27 31.95
C ARG A 526 -21.30 -51.74 30.49
N VAL A 527 -20.56 -50.97 29.65
CA VAL A 527 -19.10 -51.11 29.32
C VAL A 527 -18.92 -52.02 28.09
N ARG A 528 -18.15 -51.74 27.02
CA ARG A 528 -17.03 -50.82 26.72
C ARG A 528 -16.71 -50.87 25.21
N ARG A 529 -15.82 -49.94 24.81
CA ARG A 529 -14.84 -49.95 23.69
C ARG A 529 -15.33 -49.39 22.35
N SER A 530 -14.57 -48.63 21.58
CA SER A 530 -13.33 -47.85 21.74
C SER A 530 -13.00 -47.33 20.34
N SER A 531 -12.65 -46.06 20.17
CA SER A 531 -11.59 -45.68 19.22
C SER A 531 -11.12 -44.26 19.52
N PHE A 532 -9.81 -44.15 19.54
CA PHE A 532 -9.04 -43.02 19.98
C PHE A 532 -8.85 -42.00 18.86
N ASP A 533 -8.59 -40.80 19.35
CA ASP A 533 -8.25 -39.56 18.68
C ASP A 533 -6.86 -39.60 18.00
N ARG A 534 -6.72 -38.73 16.99
CA ARG A 534 -5.55 -37.91 16.63
C ARG A 534 -4.32 -38.46 15.87
N THR A 535 -4.06 -37.72 14.79
CA THR A 535 -2.80 -37.10 14.33
C THR A 535 -1.82 -37.89 13.44
N ILE A 536 -1.59 -37.31 12.26
CA ILE A 536 -0.50 -37.50 11.27
C ILE A 536 0.80 -36.88 11.85
N PRO A 537 2.05 -37.23 11.43
CA PRO A 537 2.64 -36.66 10.19
C PRO A 537 3.72 -37.50 9.43
N LEU A 538 3.85 -37.19 8.13
CA LEU A 538 5.03 -37.09 7.25
C LEU A 538 6.15 -38.15 7.27
N ALA A 539 6.52 -38.61 6.06
CA ALA A 539 7.87 -39.07 5.74
C ALA A 539 8.31 -38.49 4.38
N CYS A 540 9.52 -37.91 4.42
CA CYS A 540 10.62 -37.86 3.44
C CYS A 540 10.34 -37.77 1.94
#